data_AF-A0AA97H2M1-F1
#
_entry.id   AF-A0AA97H2M1-F1
#
_cell.length_a   1.000
_cell.length_b   1.000
_cell.length_c   1.000
_cell.angle_alpha   90.00
_cell.angle_beta   90.00
_cell.angle_gamma   90.00
#
_symmetry.space_group_name_H-M   'P 1'
#
loop_
_entity.id
_entity.type
_entity.pdbx_description
1 polymer ?
#
loop_
_entity_poly.entity_id
_entity_poly.type
_entity_poly.pdbx_seq_one_letter_code
_entity_poly.pdbx_strand_id
1 'polypeptide(L)'
;MNPTFDEFLAATEACTKQIRAMLPMEQEKRQALISDDVPRMEKMMCEQQAAIMELENLDKERARLQGASGFAGMTATEILEQVSGEQREKFSACLSALRQSADQLRLYNQKATELAKASLQFWEGIGAGRDRAASRTTYGTYKQQASGWNEGSSLKIQI
;
A
#
# COMPACT_ATOMS: atom_id res chain seq x y z
N MET A 1 29.17 -16.30 20.97
CA MET A 1 28.05 -16.84 21.78
C MET A 1 27.03 -17.41 20.82
N ASN A 2 26.45 -18.56 21.13
CA ASN A 2 25.31 -19.06 20.36
C ASN A 2 24.08 -18.21 20.73
N PRO A 3 23.32 -17.73 19.74
CA PRO A 3 22.16 -16.90 20.00
C PRO A 3 21.13 -17.61 20.87
N THR A 4 20.62 -16.90 21.88
CA THR A 4 19.69 -17.47 22.85
C THR A 4 18.26 -17.42 22.35
N PHE A 5 17.40 -18.26 22.93
CA PHE A 5 15.96 -18.23 22.69
C PHE A 5 15.35 -16.84 22.94
N ASP A 6 15.90 -16.07 23.89
CA ASP A 6 15.45 -14.71 24.20
C ASP A 6 15.74 -13.73 23.07
N GLU A 7 16.87 -13.88 22.36
CA GLU A 7 17.18 -13.06 21.18
C GLU A 7 16.23 -13.37 20.02
N PHE A 8 15.91 -14.65 19.80
CA PHE A 8 14.90 -15.05 18.84
C PHE A 8 13.51 -14.50 19.18
N LEU A 9 13.14 -14.55 20.47
CA LEU A 9 11.87 -13.97 20.95
C LEU A 9 11.83 -12.46 20.71
N ALA A 10 12.90 -11.74 21.04
CA ALA A 10 13.02 -10.30 20.81
C ALA A 10 12.93 -9.93 19.32
N ALA A 11 13.54 -10.72 18.43
CA ALA A 11 13.42 -10.50 16.99
C ALA A 11 11.98 -10.73 16.48
N THR A 12 11.26 -11.70 17.06
CA THR A 12 9.85 -11.96 16.74
C THR A 12 8.95 -10.80 17.22
N GLU A 13 9.26 -10.23 18.39
CA GLU A 13 8.59 -9.03 18.90
C GLU A 13 8.87 -7.79 18.02
N ALA A 14 10.11 -7.63 17.55
CA ALA A 14 10.48 -6.54 16.65
C ALA A 14 9.70 -6.59 15.33
N CYS A 15 9.54 -7.77 14.73
CA CYS A 15 8.68 -7.97 13.56
C CYS A 15 7.23 -7.55 13.86
N THR A 16 6.70 -7.97 15.01
CA THR A 16 5.33 -7.61 15.43
C THR A 16 5.16 -6.10 15.57
N LYS A 17 6.14 -5.42 16.19
CA LYS A 17 6.14 -3.98 16.36
C LYS A 17 6.16 -3.25 15.01
N GLN A 18 6.97 -3.71 14.07
CA GLN A 18 7.05 -3.13 12.74
C GLN A 18 5.74 -3.25 11.98
N ILE A 19 5.10 -4.43 12.00
CA ILE A 19 3.77 -4.63 11.40
C ILE A 19 2.73 -3.67 11.99
N ARG A 20 2.76 -3.47 13.32
CA ARG A 20 1.85 -2.52 13.98
C ARG A 20 2.12 -1.07 13.58
N ALA A 21 3.37 -0.69 13.35
CA ALA A 21 3.73 0.64 12.86
C ALA A 21 3.23 0.88 11.42
N MET A 22 3.05 -0.18 10.61
CA MET A 22 2.51 -0.09 9.27
C MET A 22 0.98 0.08 9.22
N LEU A 23 0.25 -0.30 10.27
CA LEU A 23 -1.22 -0.16 10.34
C LEU A 23 -1.74 1.26 10.11
N PRO A 24 -1.24 2.32 10.79
CA PRO A 24 -1.69 3.69 10.55
C PRO A 24 -1.39 4.18 9.12
N MET A 25 -0.30 3.71 8.50
CA MET A 25 0.06 4.08 7.13
C MET A 25 -1.00 3.60 6.13
N GLU A 26 -1.55 2.39 6.32
CA GLU A 26 -2.66 1.89 5.50
C GLU A 26 -3.96 2.67 5.72
N GLN A 27 -4.20 3.16 6.93
CA GLN A 27 -5.36 4.01 7.21
C GLN A 27 -5.25 5.36 6.51
N GLU A 28 -4.07 5.98 6.58
CA GLU A 28 -3.83 7.28 5.95
C GLU A 28 -3.88 7.18 4.40
N LYS A 29 -3.47 6.04 3.83
CA LYS A 29 -3.52 5.80 2.38
C LYS A 29 -4.94 5.83 1.85
N ARG A 30 -5.89 5.28 2.62
CA ARG A 30 -7.32 5.39 2.29
C ARG A 30 -7.80 6.83 2.30
N GLN A 31 -7.32 7.63 3.26
CA GLN A 31 -7.72 9.04 3.35
C GLN A 31 -7.18 9.83 2.16
N ALA A 32 -5.92 9.60 1.76
CA ALA A 32 -5.30 10.24 0.60
C ALA A 32 -5.98 9.86 -0.73
N LEU A 33 -6.39 8.58 -0.87
CA LEU A 33 -7.17 8.09 -2.03
C LEU A 33 -8.53 8.78 -2.17
N ILE A 34 -9.16 9.16 -1.05
CA ILE A 34 -10.45 9.86 -1.06
C ILE A 34 -10.26 11.35 -1.43
N SER A 35 -9.13 11.94 -1.07
CA SER A 35 -8.86 13.38 -1.26
C SER A 35 -8.17 13.76 -2.57
N ASP A 36 -7.89 12.80 -3.47
CA ASP A 36 -7.22 13.01 -4.77
C ASP A 36 -5.86 13.74 -4.67
N ASP A 37 -5.15 13.53 -3.56
CA ASP A 37 -3.88 14.21 -3.26
C ASP A 37 -2.69 13.38 -3.76
N VAL A 38 -2.39 13.51 -5.05
CA VAL A 38 -1.35 12.72 -5.75
C VAL A 38 0.04 12.84 -5.11
N PRO A 39 0.57 14.05 -4.80
CA PRO A 39 1.87 14.17 -4.14
C PRO A 39 1.93 13.51 -2.77
N ARG A 40 0.83 13.58 -2.00
CA ARG A 40 0.73 12.88 -0.71
C ARG A 40 0.74 11.36 -0.90
N MET A 41 0.05 10.83 -1.90
CA MET A 41 0.08 9.40 -2.21
C MET A 41 1.49 8.90 -2.56
N GLU A 42 2.25 9.63 -3.37
CA GLU A 42 3.62 9.25 -3.73
C GLU A 42 4.54 9.18 -2.50
N LYS A 43 4.48 10.19 -1.64
CA LYS A 43 5.25 10.20 -0.38
C LYS A 43 4.91 8.99 0.49
N MET A 44 3.62 8.68 0.62
CA MET A 44 3.16 7.53 1.39
C MET A 44 3.62 6.20 0.81
N MET A 45 3.64 6.05 -0.52
CA MET A 45 4.15 4.84 -1.16
C MET A 45 5.64 4.62 -0.87
N CYS A 46 6.46 5.69 -0.91
CA CYS A 46 7.87 5.62 -0.55
C CYS A 46 8.06 5.21 0.92
N GLU A 47 7.29 5.80 1.85
CA GLU A 47 7.33 5.43 3.26
C GLU A 47 6.91 3.96 3.47
N GLN A 48 5.87 3.50 2.78
CA GLN A 48 5.45 2.09 2.82
C GLN A 48 6.54 1.16 2.31
N GLN A 49 7.22 1.52 1.22
CA GLN A 49 8.31 0.72 0.68
C GLN A 49 9.48 0.61 1.67
N ALA A 50 9.85 1.71 2.33
CA ALA A 50 10.85 1.69 3.39
C ALA A 50 10.43 0.79 4.57
N ALA A 51 9.16 0.87 4.98
CA ALA A 51 8.63 0.03 6.07
C ALA A 51 8.61 -1.47 5.72
N ILE A 52 8.33 -1.82 4.46
CA ILE A 52 8.40 -3.19 3.95
C ILE A 52 9.85 -3.69 3.98
N MET A 53 10.80 -2.91 3.48
CA MET A 53 12.23 -3.29 3.49
C MET A 53 12.73 -3.54 4.91
N GLU A 54 12.32 -2.71 5.86
CA GLU A 54 12.66 -2.91 7.28
C GLU A 54 12.05 -4.21 7.84
N LEU A 55 10.78 -4.49 7.51
CA LEU A 55 10.13 -5.75 7.92
C LEU A 55 10.85 -6.98 7.35
N GLU A 56 11.28 -6.93 6.09
CA GLU A 56 12.04 -8.01 5.45
C GLU A 56 13.40 -8.23 6.14
N ASN A 57 14.08 -7.15 6.53
CA ASN A 57 15.35 -7.25 7.26
C ASN A 57 15.16 -7.87 8.64
N LEU A 58 14.12 -7.44 9.36
CA LEU A 58 13.77 -8.01 10.67
C LEU A 58 13.39 -9.49 10.57
N ASP A 59 12.64 -9.90 9.54
CA ASP A 59 12.28 -11.32 9.36
C ASP A 59 13.47 -12.19 8.98
N LYS A 60 14.40 -11.68 8.15
CA LYS A 60 15.67 -12.36 7.87
C LYS A 60 16.47 -12.58 9.15
N GLU A 61 16.56 -11.57 10.01
CA GLU A 61 17.25 -11.68 11.28
C GLU A 61 16.54 -12.65 12.23
N ARG A 62 15.21 -12.59 12.33
CA ARG A 62 14.40 -13.56 13.08
C ARG A 62 14.65 -14.99 12.60
N ALA A 63 14.67 -15.24 11.29
CA ALA A 63 14.94 -16.55 10.71
C ALA A 63 16.37 -17.04 11.00
N ARG A 64 17.36 -16.15 10.95
CA ARG A 64 18.75 -16.44 11.33
C ARG A 64 18.84 -16.85 12.80
N LEU A 65 18.19 -16.09 13.70
CA LEU A 65 18.18 -16.37 15.14
C LEU A 65 17.42 -17.65 15.46
N GLN A 66 16.29 -17.91 14.80
CA GLN A 66 15.56 -19.17 14.91
C GLN A 66 16.49 -20.37 14.61
N GLY A 67 17.25 -20.30 13.51
CA GLY A 67 18.20 -21.36 13.16
C GLY A 67 19.33 -21.49 14.18
N ALA A 68 19.87 -20.38 14.65
CA ALA A 68 20.97 -20.35 15.59
C ALA A 68 20.58 -20.82 17.01
N SER A 69 19.30 -20.69 17.38
CA SER A 69 18.72 -21.25 18.61
C SER A 69 18.33 -22.73 18.49
N GLY A 70 18.65 -23.41 17.38
CA GLY A 70 18.41 -24.84 17.18
C GLY A 70 17.05 -25.19 16.57
N PHE A 71 16.27 -24.19 16.13
CA PHE A 71 14.94 -24.36 15.54
C PHE A 71 14.94 -24.23 14.01
N ALA A 72 16.08 -24.45 13.37
CA ALA A 72 16.21 -24.33 11.92
C ALA A 72 15.19 -25.22 11.20
N GLY A 73 14.44 -24.64 10.26
CA GLY A 73 13.43 -25.36 9.47
C GLY A 73 12.15 -25.73 10.22
N MET A 74 12.06 -25.48 11.53
CA MET A 74 10.86 -25.74 12.31
C MET A 74 9.79 -24.67 12.09
N THR A 75 8.54 -25.09 12.11
CA THR A 75 7.37 -24.22 12.17
C THR A 75 7.16 -23.67 13.58
N ALA A 76 6.40 -22.58 13.69
CA ALA A 76 6.01 -22.01 14.98
C ALA A 76 5.34 -23.04 15.92
N THR A 77 4.56 -23.98 15.35
CA THR A 77 3.88 -25.03 16.12
C THR A 77 4.88 -26.07 16.64
N GLU A 78 5.82 -26.53 15.81
CA GLU A 78 6.87 -27.47 16.21
C GLU A 78 7.82 -26.87 17.26
N ILE A 79 8.14 -25.57 17.14
CA ILE A 79 8.93 -24.87 18.16
C ILE A 79 8.19 -24.85 19.48
N LEU A 80 6.88 -24.55 19.48
CA LEU A 80 6.07 -24.57 20.70
C LEU A 80 6.09 -25.94 21.37
N GLU A 81 6.13 -27.04 20.61
CA GLU A 81 6.23 -28.41 21.14
C GLU A 81 7.59 -28.71 21.76
N GLN A 82 8.67 -28.06 21.29
CA GLN A 82 10.02 -28.22 21.84
C GLN A 82 10.27 -27.38 23.10
N VAL A 83 9.64 -26.21 23.21
CA VAL A 83 9.79 -25.34 24.39
C VAL A 83 8.74 -25.67 25.45
N SER A 84 9.11 -25.52 26.72
CA SER A 84 8.22 -25.83 27.85
C SER A 84 8.27 -24.74 28.92
N GLY A 85 7.29 -24.78 29.84
CA GLY A 85 7.17 -23.80 30.92
C GLY A 85 7.04 -22.36 30.43
N GLU A 86 7.74 -21.45 31.10
CA GLU A 86 7.69 -20.01 30.85
C GLU A 86 8.08 -19.62 29.42
N GLN A 87 9.04 -20.32 28.81
CA GLN A 87 9.46 -20.07 27.43
C GLN A 87 8.34 -20.34 26.43
N ARG A 88 7.54 -21.40 26.66
CA ARG A 88 6.39 -21.72 25.83
C ARG A 88 5.30 -20.67 25.94
N GLU A 89 5.02 -20.19 27.14
CA GLU A 89 4.01 -19.15 27.37
C GLU A 89 4.39 -17.84 26.67
N LYS A 90 5.62 -17.37 26.88
CA LYS A 90 6.16 -16.15 26.24
C LYS A 90 6.12 -16.24 24.72
N PHE A 91 6.59 -17.35 24.16
CA PHE A 91 6.63 -17.52 22.72
C PHE A 91 5.24 -17.68 22.10
N SER A 92 4.33 -18.37 22.79
CA SER A 92 2.93 -18.48 22.36
C SER A 92 2.23 -17.13 22.31
N ALA A 93 2.43 -16.28 23.33
CA ALA A 93 1.89 -14.93 23.36
C ALA A 93 2.46 -14.06 22.23
N CYS A 94 3.78 -14.12 22.01
CA CYS A 94 4.46 -13.38 20.95
C CYS A 94 3.98 -13.81 19.55
N LEU A 95 3.89 -15.11 19.29
CA LEU A 95 3.36 -15.64 18.03
C LEU A 95 1.91 -15.24 17.79
N SER A 96 1.08 -15.26 18.82
CA SER A 96 -0.32 -14.85 18.72
C SER A 96 -0.43 -13.36 18.36
N ALA A 97 0.38 -12.52 19.00
CA ALA A 97 0.45 -11.09 18.70
C ALA A 97 0.94 -10.80 17.27
N LEU A 98 1.95 -11.54 16.79
CA LEU A 98 2.46 -11.45 15.43
C LEU A 98 1.38 -11.81 14.41
N ARG A 99 0.72 -12.96 14.58
CA ARG A 99 -0.36 -13.44 13.70
C ARG A 99 -1.51 -12.44 13.63
N GLN A 100 -1.99 -11.98 14.79
CA GLN A 100 -3.06 -10.99 14.85
C GLN A 100 -2.70 -9.70 14.12
N SER A 101 -1.47 -9.21 14.30
CA SER A 101 -1.02 -7.96 13.68
C SER A 101 -0.89 -8.13 12.15
N ALA A 102 -0.38 -9.28 11.69
CA ALA A 102 -0.28 -9.61 10.27
C ALA A 102 -1.66 -9.74 9.60
N ASP A 103 -2.61 -10.42 10.26
CA ASP A 103 -3.99 -10.55 9.78
C ASP A 103 -4.68 -9.20 9.68
N GLN A 104 -4.47 -8.32 10.67
CA GLN A 104 -4.95 -6.95 10.62
C GLN A 104 -4.36 -6.22 9.40
N LEU A 105 -3.03 -6.21 9.23
CA LEU A 105 -2.38 -5.52 8.12
C LEU A 105 -2.89 -6.04 6.76
N ARG A 106 -3.12 -7.34 6.63
CA ARG A 106 -3.70 -7.96 5.43
C ARG A 106 -5.12 -7.46 5.15
N LEU A 107 -5.98 -7.43 6.18
CA LEU A 107 -7.34 -6.92 6.07
C LEU A 107 -7.34 -5.42 5.71
N TYR A 108 -6.41 -4.64 6.30
CA TYR A 108 -6.29 -3.22 6.01
C TYR A 108 -5.92 -2.96 4.54
N ASN A 109 -4.97 -3.74 4.02
CA ASN A 109 -4.55 -3.71 2.63
C ASN A 109 -5.68 -4.10 1.66
N GLN A 110 -6.39 -5.21 1.93
CA GLN A 110 -7.52 -5.65 1.09
C GLN A 110 -8.58 -4.55 0.94
N LYS A 111 -8.99 -3.94 2.05
CA LYS A 111 -9.96 -2.82 2.03
C LYS A 111 -9.44 -1.60 1.26
N ALA A 112 -8.15 -1.29 1.37
CA ALA A 112 -7.54 -0.18 0.63
C ALA A 112 -7.53 -0.44 -0.89
N THR A 113 -7.23 -1.67 -1.31
CA THR A 113 -7.29 -2.08 -2.72
C THR A 113 -8.72 -2.05 -3.28
N GLU A 114 -9.71 -2.53 -2.51
CA GLU A 114 -11.13 -2.46 -2.90
C GLU A 114 -11.59 -1.01 -3.09
N LEU A 115 -11.24 -0.12 -2.15
CA LEU A 115 -11.57 1.29 -2.24
C LEU A 115 -10.90 1.96 -3.45
N ALA A 116 -9.62 1.68 -3.71
CA ALA A 116 -8.93 2.20 -4.88
C ALA A 116 -9.61 1.76 -6.19
N LYS A 117 -10.02 0.49 -6.29
CA LYS A 117 -10.77 -0.02 -7.45
C LYS A 117 -12.14 0.65 -7.59
N ALA A 118 -12.87 0.83 -6.49
CA ALA A 118 -14.17 1.48 -6.49
C ALA A 118 -14.07 2.95 -6.91
N SER A 119 -13.07 3.69 -6.41
CA SER A 119 -12.80 5.07 -6.83
C SER A 119 -12.46 5.14 -8.32
N LEU A 120 -11.58 4.26 -8.82
CA LEU A 120 -11.26 4.20 -10.25
C LEU A 120 -12.51 3.91 -11.11
N GLN A 121 -13.32 2.92 -10.74
CA GLN A 121 -14.58 2.60 -11.44
C GLN A 121 -15.58 3.76 -11.41
N PHE A 122 -15.67 4.48 -10.29
CA PHE A 122 -16.51 5.67 -10.16
C PHE A 122 -16.05 6.78 -11.10
N TRP A 123 -14.74 7.05 -11.14
CA TRP A 123 -14.15 8.03 -12.06
C TRP A 123 -14.27 7.61 -13.53
N GLU A 124 -14.09 6.33 -13.87
CA GLU A 124 -14.34 5.79 -15.22
C GLU A 124 -15.81 5.93 -15.62
N GLY A 125 -16.74 5.68 -14.70
CA GLY A 125 -18.18 5.84 -14.91
C GLY A 125 -18.60 7.31 -15.14
N ILE A 126 -17.99 8.25 -14.42
CA ILE A 126 -18.20 9.69 -14.62
C ILE A 126 -17.49 10.19 -15.89
N GLY A 127 -16.28 9.73 -16.18
CA GLY A 127 -15.51 10.04 -17.38
C GLY A 127 -16.23 9.60 -18.66
N ALA A 128 -16.80 8.38 -18.65
CA ALA A 128 -17.63 7.88 -19.75
C ALA A 128 -18.95 8.66 -19.94
N GLY A 129 -19.42 9.37 -18.90
CA GLY A 129 -20.56 10.29 -18.95
C GLY A 129 -20.22 11.63 -19.61
N ARG A 130 -18.99 12.15 -19.44
CA ARG A 130 -18.55 13.39 -20.08
C ARG A 130 -18.34 13.24 -21.59
N ASP A 131 -17.75 12.14 -22.04
CA ASP A 131 -17.52 11.92 -23.48
C ASP A 131 -18.83 11.72 -24.27
N ARG A 132 -19.86 11.11 -23.67
CA ARG A 132 -21.17 10.95 -24.32
C ARG A 132 -22.03 12.21 -24.33
N ALA A 133 -21.80 13.15 -23.42
CA ALA A 133 -22.51 14.43 -23.39
C ALA A 133 -21.94 15.44 -24.41
N ALA A 134 -20.64 15.37 -24.71
CA ALA A 134 -19.99 16.26 -25.67
C ALA A 134 -20.37 15.94 -27.14
N SER A 135 -20.73 14.70 -27.47
CA SER A 135 -21.10 14.31 -28.84
C SER A 135 -22.59 14.50 -29.19
N ARG A 136 -23.40 15.11 -28.31
CA ARG A 136 -24.86 15.19 -28.51
C ARG A 136 -25.43 16.58 -28.79
N THR A 137 -24.61 17.63 -28.88
CA THR A 137 -25.08 19.02 -29.00
C THR A 137 -24.56 19.80 -30.21
N THR A 138 -24.10 19.14 -31.28
CA THR A 138 -23.69 19.86 -32.49
C THR A 138 -24.34 19.27 -33.72
N TYR A 139 -25.59 19.68 -34.03
CA TYR A 139 -26.05 19.86 -35.41
C TYR A 139 -27.37 20.66 -35.46
N GLY A 140 -27.36 21.73 -36.28
CA GLY A 140 -28.51 22.58 -36.64
C GLY A 140 -28.63 23.82 -35.75
N THR A 141 -28.66 25.07 -36.22
CA THR A 141 -29.18 25.61 -37.49
C THR A 141 -28.69 27.04 -37.75
N TYR A 142 -28.32 27.30 -39.01
CA TYR A 142 -28.52 28.51 -39.84
C TYR A 142 -27.93 29.90 -39.48
N LYS A 143 -27.00 30.34 -40.35
CA LYS A 143 -26.78 31.66 -41.00
C LYS A 143 -27.30 32.95 -40.31
N GLN A 144 -26.44 33.99 -40.20
CA GLN A 144 -26.32 35.12 -41.16
C GLN A 144 -25.33 36.22 -40.68
N GLN A 145 -24.26 36.43 -41.47
CA GLN A 145 -23.71 37.70 -42.00
C GLN A 145 -23.54 38.98 -41.13
N ALA A 146 -22.29 39.45 -41.00
CA ALA A 146 -21.84 40.86 -41.07
C ALA A 146 -20.29 40.89 -40.98
N SER A 147 -19.53 41.00 -42.08
CA SER A 147 -19.00 42.23 -42.71
C SER A 147 -18.08 43.08 -41.82
N GLY A 148 -16.79 43.21 -42.20
CA GLY A 148 -15.94 44.32 -41.75
C GLY A 148 -14.45 44.01 -41.65
N TRP A 149 -13.71 44.19 -42.75
CA TRP A 149 -12.35 44.74 -42.85
C TRP A 149 -11.40 44.66 -41.62
N ASN A 150 -10.29 43.94 -41.76
CA ASN A 150 -8.97 44.57 -41.59
C ASN A 150 -7.85 43.76 -42.24
N GLU A 151 -7.12 44.46 -43.11
CA GLU A 151 -5.90 44.07 -43.80
C GLU A 151 -4.74 43.91 -42.81
N GLY A 152 -3.82 43.00 -43.12
CA GLY A 152 -2.62 42.77 -42.32
C GLY A 152 -1.73 41.69 -42.91
N SER A 153 -1.20 41.98 -44.09
CA SER A 153 -0.26 41.16 -44.87
C SER A 153 0.95 40.70 -44.06
N SER A 154 1.26 39.39 -44.10
CA SER A 154 2.60 38.93 -44.48
C SER A 154 2.56 37.45 -44.87
N LEU A 155 2.55 37.21 -46.17
CA LEU A 155 3.05 35.98 -46.80
C LEU A 155 4.48 35.72 -46.33
N LYS A 156 4.78 34.51 -45.85
CA LYS A 156 6.08 33.87 -46.08
C LYS A 156 5.87 32.43 -46.52
N ILE A 157 6.37 32.19 -47.72
CA ILE A 157 6.34 30.99 -48.54
C ILE A 157 7.29 29.94 -47.98
N GLN A 158 6.89 28.67 -48.12
CA GLN A 158 7.68 27.47 -47.87
C GLN A 158 8.86 27.33 -48.85
N ILE A 159 10.01 26.91 -48.34
CA ILE A 159 10.87 25.89 -48.97
C ILE A 159 11.26 24.91 -47.87
#